data_AF-A0A840GRZ2-F1
#
_entry.id   AF-A0A840GRZ2-F1
#
_cell.length_a   1.000
_cell.length_b   1.000
_cell.length_c   1.000
_cell.angle_alpha   90.00
_cell.angle_beta   90.00
_cell.angle_gamma   90.00
#
_symmetry.space_group_name_H-M   'P 1'
#
loop_
_entity.id
_entity.type
_entity.pdbx_description
1 polymer ?
#
loop_
_entity_poly.entity_id
_entity_poly.type
_entity_poly.pdbx_seq_one_letter_code
_entity_poly.pdbx_strand_id
1 'polypeptide(L)'
;MDKTLEKKVDGKADVYLHNHLANSAYWFKRQIEKKIEDGQREGIAFDYLACAVSIAFTNEAHINFFGMKCVKGFVEREPIESKVATVFTAFKLPIIWETRPLSSFRAMKNLRDTLAHGKPAEICYNKVVSATPDQEDIINNLKANWQKALTHQTIMDAYKDMDDVFKLLLEKSGLSLFDTIEQTNYTISLIEKK
;
A
#
# COMPACT_ATOMS: atom_id res chain seq x y z
N MET A 1 -25.73 -3.94 -55.07
CA MET A 1 -26.04 -4.45 -53.72
C MET A 1 -24.97 -3.93 -52.79
N ASP A 2 -25.34 -2.99 -51.93
CA ASP A 2 -24.43 -2.46 -50.90
C ASP A 2 -24.36 -3.49 -49.78
N LYS A 3 -23.25 -4.23 -49.67
CA LYS A 3 -23.09 -5.22 -48.61
C LYS A 3 -22.95 -4.45 -47.29
N THR A 4 -23.92 -4.61 -46.40
CA THR A 4 -23.82 -4.03 -45.05
C THR A 4 -22.69 -4.73 -44.32
N LEU A 5 -21.60 -4.00 -44.04
CA LEU A 5 -20.47 -4.50 -43.26
C LEU A 5 -20.74 -4.27 -41.77
N GLU A 6 -20.52 -5.29 -40.95
CA GLU A 6 -20.51 -5.20 -39.49
C GLU A 6 -19.06 -5.19 -38.97
N LYS A 7 -18.84 -4.59 -37.80
CA LYS A 7 -17.52 -4.54 -37.16
C LYS A 7 -17.51 -5.50 -35.97
N LYS A 8 -16.56 -6.43 -35.96
CA LYS A 8 -16.22 -7.24 -34.78
C LYS A 8 -15.05 -6.59 -34.07
N VAL A 9 -15.18 -6.37 -32.77
CA VAL A 9 -14.11 -5.89 -31.90
C VAL A 9 -13.75 -7.00 -30.92
N ASP A 10 -12.50 -7.45 -30.94
CA ASP A 10 -11.94 -8.36 -29.94
C ASP A 10 -10.89 -7.59 -29.14
N GLY A 11 -11.03 -7.51 -27.82
CA GLY A 11 -10.13 -6.73 -26.96
C GLY A 11 -9.76 -7.46 -25.68
N LYS A 12 -8.58 -7.14 -25.14
CA LYS A 12 -8.07 -7.59 -23.85
C LYS A 12 -7.43 -6.42 -23.13
N ALA A 13 -7.68 -6.30 -21.83
CA ALA A 13 -6.96 -5.41 -20.94
C ALA A 13 -6.35 -6.20 -19.78
N ASP A 14 -5.07 -5.95 -19.51
CA ASP A 14 -4.39 -6.32 -18.28
C ASP A 14 -4.43 -5.12 -17.33
N VAL A 15 -5.16 -5.25 -16.22
CA VAL A 15 -5.42 -4.17 -15.26
C VAL A 15 -4.76 -4.50 -13.93
N TYR A 16 -4.00 -3.55 -13.38
CA TYR A 16 -3.12 -3.77 -12.25
C TYR A 16 -3.27 -2.64 -11.23
N LEU A 17 -4.26 -2.80 -10.33
CA LEU A 17 -4.59 -1.83 -9.28
C LEU A 17 -3.40 -1.44 -8.39
N HIS A 18 -2.42 -2.34 -8.22
CA HIS A 18 -1.25 -2.07 -7.39
C HIS A 18 -0.44 -0.85 -7.88
N ASN A 19 -0.39 -0.59 -9.19
CA ASN A 19 0.29 0.59 -9.74
C ASN A 19 -0.40 1.90 -9.33
N HIS A 20 -1.73 1.92 -9.38
CA HIS A 20 -2.52 3.08 -8.99
C HIS A 20 -2.35 3.39 -7.49
N LEU A 21 -2.36 2.35 -6.66
CA LEU A 21 -2.14 2.48 -5.22
C LEU A 21 -0.71 2.94 -4.90
N ALA A 22 0.31 2.38 -5.57
CA ALA A 22 1.70 2.79 -5.41
C ALA A 22 1.91 4.27 -5.81
N ASN A 23 1.28 4.71 -6.90
CA ASN A 23 1.30 6.11 -7.32
C ASN A 23 0.60 7.04 -6.32
N SER A 24 -0.50 6.58 -5.69
CA SER A 24 -1.15 7.33 -4.60
C SER A 24 -0.22 7.49 -3.40
N ALA A 25 0.45 6.42 -2.98
CA ALA A 25 1.44 6.49 -1.90
C ALA A 25 2.59 7.46 -2.24
N TYR A 26 3.10 7.40 -3.48
CA TYR A 26 4.14 8.31 -3.95
C TYR A 26 3.69 9.77 -3.96
N TRP A 27 2.45 10.03 -4.41
CA TRP A 27 1.88 11.38 -4.41
C TRP A 27 1.85 11.97 -3.00
N PHE A 28 1.32 11.24 -2.01
CA PHE A 28 1.26 11.74 -0.63
C PHE A 28 2.64 11.90 0.00
N LYS A 29 3.58 10.97 -0.26
CA LYS A 29 4.98 11.15 0.13
C LYS A 29 5.53 12.48 -0.37
N ARG A 30 5.32 12.80 -1.66
CA ARG A 30 5.78 14.06 -2.24
C ARG A 30 5.14 15.30 -1.61
N GLN A 31 3.84 15.23 -1.29
CA GLN A 31 3.17 16.35 -0.61
C GLN A 31 3.74 16.58 0.79
N ILE A 32 4.02 15.50 1.53
CA ILE A 32 4.69 15.55 2.84
C ILE A 32 6.07 16.20 2.72
N GLU A 33 6.91 15.70 1.80
CA GLU A 33 8.27 16.21 1.60
C GLU A 33 8.26 17.70 1.25
N LYS A 34 7.40 18.10 0.31
CA LYS A 34 7.21 19.49 -0.08
C LYS A 34 6.82 20.38 1.11
N LYS A 35 5.84 19.95 1.92
CA LYS A 35 5.43 20.70 3.11
C LYS A 35 6.56 20.84 4.13
N ILE A 36 7.38 19.79 4.27
CA ILE A 36 8.52 19.82 5.19
C ILE A 36 9.55 20.85 4.74
N GLU A 37 9.92 20.81 3.46
CA GLU A 37 10.84 21.74 2.80
C GLU A 37 10.33 23.19 2.88
N ASP A 38 9.04 23.42 2.63
CA ASP A 38 8.40 24.74 2.65
C ASP A 38 8.16 25.27 4.09
N GLY A 39 8.54 24.51 5.13
CA GLY A 39 8.27 24.87 6.53
C GLY A 39 6.79 24.83 6.92
N GLN A 40 5.92 24.31 6.04
CA GLN A 40 4.48 24.21 6.27
C GLN A 40 4.17 22.95 7.09
N ARG A 41 3.55 23.13 8.26
CA ARG A 41 3.16 22.00 9.13
C ARG A 41 1.64 21.84 9.23
N GLU A 42 0.88 22.78 8.70
CA GLU A 42 -0.57 22.72 8.71
C GLU A 42 -1.10 21.51 7.92
N GLY A 43 -1.99 20.75 8.58
CA GLY A 43 -2.61 19.57 8.00
C GLY A 43 -1.68 18.39 7.70
N ILE A 44 -0.38 18.46 8.04
CA ILE A 44 0.59 17.40 7.68
C ILE A 44 0.25 16.03 8.28
N ALA A 45 -0.44 16.02 9.42
CA ALA A 45 -0.95 14.78 10.03
C ALA A 45 -1.96 14.05 9.12
N PHE A 46 -2.77 14.78 8.35
CA PHE A 46 -3.69 14.18 7.38
C PHE A 46 -2.93 13.60 6.19
N ASP A 47 -1.86 14.26 5.75
CA ASP A 47 -1.01 13.74 4.67
C ASP A 47 -0.29 12.47 5.12
N TYR A 48 0.22 12.40 6.36
CA TYR A 48 0.77 11.17 6.93
C TYR A 48 -0.24 10.05 6.95
N LEU A 49 -1.47 10.32 7.41
CA LEU A 49 -2.55 9.34 7.46
C LEU A 49 -2.89 8.80 6.07
N ALA A 50 -3.07 9.69 5.08
CA ALA A 50 -3.39 9.32 3.71
C ALA A 50 -2.26 8.50 3.05
N CYS A 51 -1.01 8.90 3.29
CA CYS A 51 0.16 8.16 2.83
C CYS A 51 0.22 6.76 3.46
N ALA A 52 0.03 6.66 4.78
CA ALA A 52 0.08 5.40 5.52
C ALA A 52 -0.97 4.39 5.03
N VAL A 53 -2.20 4.85 4.81
CA VAL A 53 -3.30 4.04 4.27
C VAL A 53 -2.99 3.60 2.83
N SER A 54 -2.46 4.50 2.00
CA SER A 54 -2.05 4.17 0.63
C SER A 54 -0.95 3.11 0.61
N ILE A 55 0.04 3.21 1.50
CA ILE A 55 1.11 2.21 1.66
C ILE A 55 0.52 0.87 2.08
N ALA A 56 -0.39 0.84 3.07
CA ALA A 56 -1.02 -0.40 3.53
C ALA A 56 -1.76 -1.13 2.40
N PHE A 57 -2.56 -0.42 1.60
CA PHE A 57 -3.24 -1.01 0.45
C PHE A 57 -2.28 -1.47 -0.65
N THR A 58 -1.25 -0.66 -0.93
CA THR A 58 -0.23 -1.00 -1.94
C THR A 58 0.52 -2.28 -1.57
N ASN A 59 0.95 -2.40 -0.31
CA ASN A 59 1.62 -3.58 0.23
C ASN A 59 0.81 -4.87 0.00
N GLU A 60 -0.49 -4.86 0.32
CA GLU A 60 -1.36 -6.00 0.07
C GLU A 60 -1.56 -6.26 -1.42
N ALA A 61 -1.73 -5.21 -2.22
CA ALA A 61 -1.91 -5.32 -3.66
C ALA A 61 -0.66 -5.88 -4.38
N HIS A 62 0.55 -5.54 -3.93
CA HIS A 62 1.80 -6.15 -4.41
C HIS A 62 1.84 -7.65 -4.13
N ILE A 63 1.54 -8.06 -2.90
CA ILE A 63 1.49 -9.49 -2.53
C ILE A 63 0.45 -10.23 -3.36
N ASN A 64 -0.74 -9.65 -3.53
CA ASN A 64 -1.79 -10.22 -4.37
C ASN A 64 -1.33 -10.36 -5.83
N PHE A 65 -0.66 -9.34 -6.39
CA PHE A 65 -0.15 -9.38 -7.76
C PHE A 65 0.85 -10.53 -7.96
N PHE A 66 1.90 -10.60 -7.14
CA PHE A 66 2.90 -11.66 -7.26
C PHE A 66 2.34 -13.04 -6.94
N GLY A 67 1.45 -13.14 -5.96
CA GLY A 67 0.72 -14.38 -5.65
C GLY A 67 -0.06 -14.90 -6.85
N MET A 68 -0.90 -14.05 -7.45
CA MET A 68 -1.72 -14.43 -8.61
C MET A 68 -0.90 -14.75 -9.87
N LYS A 69 0.22 -14.04 -10.09
CA LYS A 69 1.04 -14.22 -11.28
C LYS A 69 2.03 -15.38 -11.18
N CYS A 70 2.59 -15.63 -9.99
CA CYS A 70 3.77 -16.48 -9.84
C CYS A 70 3.52 -17.72 -8.97
N VAL A 71 2.46 -17.76 -8.16
CA VAL A 71 2.24 -18.83 -7.19
C VAL A 71 0.98 -19.64 -7.52
N LYS A 72 1.17 -20.90 -7.91
CA LYS A 72 0.06 -21.81 -8.23
C LYS A 72 -0.82 -22.04 -7.00
N GLY A 73 -2.13 -21.85 -7.16
CA GLY A 73 -3.10 -22.07 -6.09
C GLY A 73 -3.16 -20.96 -5.04
N PHE A 74 -2.62 -19.76 -5.34
CA PHE A 74 -2.74 -18.60 -4.47
C PHE A 74 -4.21 -18.26 -4.19
N VAL A 75 -4.54 -18.03 -2.92
CA VAL A 75 -5.88 -17.68 -2.45
C VAL A 75 -5.87 -16.24 -1.96
N GLU A 76 -6.44 -15.34 -2.76
CA GLU A 76 -6.39 -13.88 -2.53
C GLU A 76 -7.09 -13.43 -1.23
N ARG A 77 -8.09 -14.17 -0.76
CA ARG A 77 -8.89 -13.84 0.43
C ARG A 77 -8.31 -14.36 1.74
N GLU A 78 -7.14 -14.99 1.70
CA GLU A 78 -6.44 -15.39 2.93
C GLU A 78 -5.98 -14.17 3.75
N PRO A 79 -5.80 -14.33 5.07
CA PRO A 79 -5.17 -13.31 5.91
C PRO A 79 -3.82 -12.86 5.34
N ILE A 80 -3.49 -11.58 5.50
CA ILE A 80 -2.31 -10.98 4.86
C ILE A 80 -1.01 -11.69 5.24
N GLU A 81 -0.88 -12.16 6.49
CA GLU A 81 0.30 -12.90 6.95
C GLU A 81 0.45 -14.23 6.21
N SER A 82 -0.67 -14.94 5.97
CA SER A 82 -0.70 -16.17 5.17
C SER A 82 -0.32 -15.87 3.72
N LYS A 83 -0.84 -14.79 3.13
CA LYS A 83 -0.52 -14.39 1.75
C LYS A 83 0.97 -14.05 1.58
N VAL A 84 1.52 -13.27 2.51
CA VAL A 84 2.95 -12.97 2.55
C VAL A 84 3.75 -14.26 2.68
N ALA A 85 3.37 -15.16 3.59
CA ALA A 85 4.06 -16.43 3.78
C ALA A 85 4.05 -17.30 2.52
N THR A 86 2.91 -17.41 1.84
CA THR A 86 2.78 -18.13 0.58
C THR A 86 3.71 -17.57 -0.51
N VAL A 87 3.70 -16.25 -0.72
CA VAL A 87 4.54 -15.60 -1.75
C VAL A 87 6.02 -15.70 -1.39
N PHE A 88 6.40 -15.36 -0.16
CA PHE A 88 7.79 -15.36 0.27
C PHE A 88 8.39 -16.77 0.26
N THR A 89 7.62 -17.78 0.67
CA THR A 89 8.06 -19.19 0.61
C THR A 89 8.28 -19.62 -0.85
N ALA A 90 7.36 -19.27 -1.75
CA ALA A 90 7.51 -19.58 -3.18
C ALA A 90 8.79 -18.95 -3.77
N PHE A 91 9.17 -17.76 -3.29
CA PHE A 91 10.38 -17.05 -3.70
C PHE A 91 11.62 -17.35 -2.85
N LYS A 92 11.52 -18.29 -1.89
CA LYS A 92 12.60 -18.67 -0.96
C LYS A 92 13.16 -17.48 -0.18
N LEU A 93 12.29 -16.54 0.20
CA LEU A 93 12.63 -15.37 0.99
C LEU A 93 12.37 -15.62 2.48
N PRO A 94 13.22 -15.09 3.38
CA PRO A 94 13.00 -15.20 4.83
C PRO A 94 11.80 -14.34 5.25
N ILE A 95 11.06 -14.81 6.25
CA ILE A 95 9.93 -14.12 6.84
C ILE A 95 10.28 -13.80 8.29
N ILE A 96 10.73 -12.58 8.56
CA ILE A 96 11.06 -12.08 9.89
C ILE A 96 10.22 -10.82 10.11
N TRP A 97 9.16 -10.91 10.89
CA TRP A 97 8.19 -9.83 11.04
C TRP A 97 8.63 -8.73 12.01
N GLU A 98 9.62 -9.03 12.83
CA GLU A 98 10.16 -8.18 13.87
C GLU A 98 11.16 -7.16 13.32
N THR A 99 11.61 -7.34 12.08
CA THR A 99 12.59 -6.47 11.43
C THR A 99 12.05 -5.89 10.12
N ARG A 100 12.65 -4.76 9.71
CA ARG A 100 12.35 -4.16 8.41
C ARG A 100 12.81 -5.09 7.28
N PRO A 101 12.06 -5.18 6.17
CA PRO A 101 10.90 -4.33 5.83
C PRO A 101 9.54 -4.83 6.35
N LEU A 102 9.44 -6.08 6.84
CA LEU A 102 8.15 -6.68 7.20
C LEU A 102 7.53 -6.10 8.47
N SER A 103 8.33 -5.55 9.39
CA SER A 103 7.81 -4.82 10.54
C SER A 103 7.04 -3.56 10.14
N SER A 104 7.55 -2.80 9.16
CA SER A 104 6.87 -1.63 8.59
C SER A 104 5.61 -2.01 7.83
N PHE A 105 5.69 -3.10 7.04
CA PHE A 105 4.53 -3.67 6.36
C PHE A 105 3.40 -3.98 7.36
N ARG A 106 3.72 -4.72 8.43
CA ARG A 106 2.76 -5.10 9.48
C ARG A 106 2.22 -3.87 10.21
N ALA A 107 3.06 -2.88 10.51
CA ALA A 107 2.64 -1.65 11.15
C ALA A 107 1.60 -0.89 10.31
N MET A 108 1.81 -0.76 8.99
CA MET A 108 0.86 -0.09 8.10
C MET A 108 -0.46 -0.86 7.96
N LYS A 109 -0.42 -2.19 7.89
CA LYS A 109 -1.64 -3.01 7.90
C LYS A 109 -2.42 -2.83 9.20
N ASN A 110 -1.76 -2.90 10.35
CA ASN A 110 -2.41 -2.75 11.65
C ASN A 110 -3.01 -1.35 11.83
N LEU A 111 -2.33 -0.31 11.32
CA LEU A 111 -2.86 1.03 11.29
C LEU A 111 -4.14 1.10 10.44
N ARG A 112 -4.12 0.56 9.22
CA ARG A 112 -5.29 0.53 8.34
C ARG A 112 -6.47 -0.21 8.97
N ASP A 113 -6.24 -1.35 9.60
CA ASP A 113 -7.29 -2.09 10.30
C ASP A 113 -7.84 -1.31 11.49
N THR A 114 -6.97 -0.63 12.25
CA THR A 114 -7.39 0.25 13.36
C THR A 114 -8.32 1.35 12.88
N LEU A 115 -8.02 1.96 11.73
CA LEU A 115 -8.85 3.00 11.12
C LEU A 115 -10.19 2.44 10.60
N ALA A 116 -10.15 1.29 9.93
CA ALA A 116 -11.34 0.63 9.40
C ALA A 116 -12.31 0.18 10.50
N HIS A 117 -11.79 -0.17 11.67
CA HIS A 117 -12.56 -0.58 12.84
C HIS A 117 -12.70 0.53 13.89
N GLY A 118 -12.50 1.79 13.52
CA GLY A 118 -12.45 2.93 14.44
C GLY A 118 -13.62 2.94 15.44
N LYS A 119 -13.31 2.65 16.71
CA LYS A 119 -14.24 2.74 17.84
C LYS A 119 -13.93 4.00 18.65
N PRO A 120 -14.94 4.63 19.28
CA PRO A 120 -14.69 5.65 20.30
C PRO A 120 -13.76 5.09 21.38
N ALA A 121 -12.82 5.91 21.82
CA ALA A 121 -11.89 5.56 22.88
C ALA A 121 -11.79 6.72 23.87
N GLU A 122 -11.82 6.41 25.16
CA GLU A 122 -11.48 7.32 26.25
C GLU A 122 -10.07 6.98 26.74
N ILE A 123 -9.18 7.98 26.75
CA ILE A 123 -7.79 7.80 27.20
C ILE A 123 -7.60 8.66 28.44
N CYS A 124 -7.42 8.00 29.58
CA CYS A 124 -7.17 8.66 30.86
C CYS A 124 -5.68 8.63 31.18
N TYR A 125 -5.11 9.78 31.51
CA TYR A 125 -3.75 9.91 32.02
C TYR A 125 -3.80 10.50 33.43
N ASN A 126 -3.45 9.69 34.43
CA ASN A 126 -3.40 10.10 35.84
C ASN A 126 -1.99 9.85 36.39
N LYS A 127 -1.22 10.92 36.56
CA LYS A 127 0.15 10.88 37.07
C LYS A 127 0.43 12.15 37.87
N VAL A 128 1.09 11.99 39.01
CA VAL A 128 1.64 13.14 39.75
C VAL A 128 2.87 13.63 38.99
N VAL A 129 2.81 14.87 38.52
CA VAL A 129 3.87 15.53 37.74
C VAL A 129 4.40 16.75 38.50
N SER A 130 5.53 17.30 38.06
CA SER A 130 6.08 18.55 38.62
C SER A 130 5.12 19.72 38.40
N ALA A 131 5.32 20.83 39.13
CA ALA A 131 4.50 22.05 38.98
C ALA A 131 4.61 22.69 37.58
N THR A 132 5.67 22.37 36.84
CA THR A 132 5.90 22.76 35.44
C THR A 132 6.06 21.49 34.61
N PRO A 133 4.98 20.75 34.35
CA PRO A 133 5.08 19.50 33.63
C PRO A 133 5.39 19.76 32.16
N ASP A 134 6.06 18.80 31.54
CA ASP A 134 6.25 18.80 30.10
C ASP A 134 4.89 18.58 29.41
N GLN A 135 4.41 19.61 28.72
CA GLN A 135 3.13 19.57 28.01
C GLN A 135 3.16 18.54 26.87
N GLU A 136 4.30 18.33 26.23
CA GLU A 136 4.44 17.37 25.15
C GLU A 136 4.33 15.94 25.67
N ASP A 137 4.92 15.64 26.83
CA ASP A 137 4.73 14.36 27.52
C ASP A 137 3.26 14.10 27.84
N ILE A 138 2.55 15.09 28.41
CA ILE A 138 1.11 14.95 28.72
C ILE A 138 0.29 14.66 27.46
N ILE A 139 0.48 15.48 26.41
CA ILE A 139 -0.24 15.32 25.13
C ILE A 139 0.06 13.95 24.52
N ASN A 140 1.32 13.52 24.55
CA ASN A 140 1.72 12.23 24.00
C ASN A 140 1.10 11.07 24.79
N ASN A 141 0.95 11.17 26.11
CA ASN A 141 0.26 10.14 26.90
C ASN A 141 -1.25 10.07 26.61
N LEU A 142 -1.87 11.18 26.19
CA LEU A 142 -3.29 11.25 25.82
C LEU A 142 -3.58 10.91 24.35
N LYS A 143 -2.55 10.66 23.52
CA LYS A 143 -2.73 10.23 22.12
C LYS A 143 -3.06 8.75 22.04
N ALA A 144 -3.98 8.41 21.14
CA ALA A 144 -4.21 7.03 20.71
C ALA A 144 -2.97 6.46 20.00
N ASN A 145 -2.80 5.14 20.04
CA ASN A 145 -1.64 4.47 19.42
C ASN A 145 -1.51 4.78 17.92
N TRP A 146 -2.63 4.88 17.20
CA TRP A 146 -2.61 5.24 15.78
C TRP A 146 -2.08 6.66 15.54
N GLN A 147 -2.38 7.61 16.44
CA GLN A 147 -1.87 8.99 16.34
C GLN A 147 -0.36 9.02 16.59
N LYS A 148 0.13 8.22 17.55
CA LYS A 148 1.57 8.10 17.86
C LYS A 148 2.37 7.51 16.70
N ALA A 149 1.75 6.64 15.90
CA ALA A 149 2.40 6.01 14.75
C ALA A 149 2.57 6.95 13.54
N LEU A 150 1.82 8.06 13.48
CA LEU A 150 1.86 9.02 12.35
C LEU A 150 2.99 10.05 12.52
N THR A 151 4.24 9.58 12.40
CA THR A 151 5.42 10.45 12.40
C THR A 151 6.08 10.47 11.01
N HIS A 152 6.85 11.52 10.73
CA HIS A 152 7.60 11.62 9.48
C HIS A 152 8.43 10.38 9.20
N GLN A 153 9.28 10.00 10.16
CA GLN A 153 10.20 8.88 10.04
C GLN A 153 9.45 7.58 9.77
N THR A 154 8.40 7.29 10.54
CA THR A 154 7.60 6.06 10.38
C THR A 154 7.01 5.97 8.97
N ILE A 155 6.44 7.06 8.44
CA ILE A 155 5.80 7.04 7.12
C ILE A 155 6.84 6.94 6.00
N MET A 156 7.95 7.66 6.09
CA MET A 156 9.01 7.59 5.07
C MET A 156 9.70 6.22 5.06
N ASP A 157 9.94 5.64 6.24
CA ASP A 157 10.48 4.28 6.35
C ASP A 157 9.53 3.25 5.78
N ALA A 158 8.24 3.34 6.09
CA ALA A 158 7.24 2.43 5.55
C ALA A 158 7.09 2.55 4.03
N TYR A 159 7.19 3.77 3.48
CA TYR A 159 7.19 3.96 2.03
C TYR A 159 8.40 3.30 1.37
N LYS A 160 9.59 3.54 1.92
CA LYS A 160 10.82 2.93 1.41
C LYS A 160 10.75 1.41 1.47
N ASP A 161 10.29 0.86 2.60
CA ASP A 161 10.18 -0.59 2.80
C ASP A 161 9.15 -1.23 1.86
N MET A 162 8.04 -0.56 1.56
CA MET A 162 7.07 -0.97 0.54
C MET A 162 7.71 -1.06 -0.85
N ASP A 163 8.48 -0.04 -1.24
CA ASP A 163 9.18 0.00 -2.53
C ASP A 163 10.29 -1.05 -2.64
N ASP A 164 11.06 -1.24 -1.56
CA ASP A 164 12.10 -2.27 -1.49
C ASP A 164 11.51 -3.69 -1.57
N VAL A 165 10.39 -3.95 -0.88
CA VAL A 165 9.69 -5.24 -0.97
C VAL A 165 9.19 -5.48 -2.40
N PHE A 166 8.62 -4.48 -3.07
CA PHE A 166 8.20 -4.63 -4.46
C PHE A 166 9.37 -4.99 -5.38
N LYS A 167 10.48 -4.26 -5.27
CA LYS A 167 11.70 -4.51 -6.07
C LYS A 167 12.26 -5.92 -5.82
N LEU A 168 12.31 -6.33 -4.55
CA LEU A 168 12.75 -7.67 -4.18
C LEU A 168 11.86 -8.76 -4.78
N LEU A 169 10.53 -8.60 -4.68
CA LEU A 169 9.58 -9.55 -5.25
C LEU A 169 9.66 -9.59 -6.77
N LEU A 170 9.82 -8.44 -7.43
CA LEU A 170 10.01 -8.35 -8.88
C LEU A 170 11.26 -9.12 -9.31
N GLU A 171 12.40 -8.86 -8.65
CA GLU A 171 13.67 -9.58 -8.90
C GLU A 171 13.50 -11.09 -8.76
N LYS A 172 12.84 -11.56 -7.69
CA LYS A 172 12.65 -13.00 -7.44
C LYS A 172 11.59 -13.66 -8.33
N SER A 173 10.64 -12.88 -8.85
CA SER A 173 9.57 -13.41 -9.70
C SER A 173 10.02 -13.82 -11.10
N GLY A 174 11.13 -13.26 -11.59
CA GLY A 174 11.56 -13.41 -12.99
C GLY A 174 10.71 -12.61 -13.99
N LEU A 175 9.75 -11.82 -13.53
CA LEU A 175 8.99 -10.88 -14.36
C LEU A 175 9.85 -9.66 -14.71
N SER A 176 9.59 -9.08 -15.87
CA SER A 176 10.11 -7.76 -16.22
C SER A 176 9.21 -6.65 -15.66
N LEU A 177 9.72 -5.42 -15.63
CA LEU A 177 8.90 -4.25 -15.29
C LEU A 177 7.70 -4.09 -16.25
N PHE A 178 7.83 -4.48 -17.51
CA PHE A 178 6.73 -4.38 -18.48
C PHE A 178 5.56 -5.32 -18.15
N ASP A 179 5.84 -6.43 -17.46
CA ASP A 179 4.80 -7.37 -17.02
C ASP A 179 3.96 -6.83 -15.86
N THR A 180 4.45 -5.77 -15.20
CA THR A 180 3.74 -5.10 -14.10
C THR A 180 2.96 -3.88 -14.57
N ILE A 181 3.03 -3.50 -15.84
CA ILE A 181 2.34 -2.31 -16.39
C ILE A 181 1.02 -2.72 -17.05
N GLU A 182 0.00 -1.86 -16.93
CA GLU A 182 -1.30 -2.08 -17.56
C GLU A 182 -1.19 -2.02 -19.09
N GLN A 183 -1.88 -2.93 -19.77
CA GLN A 183 -1.84 -3.04 -21.23
C GLN A 183 -3.25 -3.22 -21.76
N THR A 184 -3.63 -2.49 -22.80
CA THR A 184 -4.91 -2.68 -23.51
C THR A 184 -4.62 -2.93 -24.98
N ASN A 185 -5.06 -4.08 -25.48
CA ASN A 185 -4.90 -4.50 -26.86
C ASN A 185 -6.26 -4.81 -27.46
N TYR A 186 -6.54 -4.34 -28.69
CA TYR A 186 -7.77 -4.67 -29.39
C TYR A 186 -7.56 -4.77 -30.89
N THR A 187 -8.40 -5.59 -31.53
CA THR A 187 -8.44 -5.80 -32.96
C THR A 187 -9.84 -5.48 -33.45
N ILE A 188 -9.93 -4.73 -34.56
CA ILE A 188 -11.19 -4.45 -35.25
C ILE A 188 -11.16 -5.20 -36.58
N SER A 189 -12.12 -6.10 -36.80
CA SER A 189 -12.29 -6.83 -38.05
C SER A 189 -13.63 -6.46 -38.71
N LEU A 190 -13.63 -6.30 -40.03
CA LEU A 190 -14.87 -6.15 -40.80
C LEU A 190 -15.42 -7.53 -41.13
N ILE A 191 -16.71 -7.76 -40.89
CA ILE A 191 -17.41 -8.99 -41.23
C ILE A 191 -18.61 -8.68 -42.12
N GLU A 192 -18.87 -9.54 -43.10
CA GLU A 192 -20.08 -9.41 -43.93
C GLU A 192 -21.29 -9.88 -43.13
N LYS A 193 -22.36 -9.08 -43.17
CA LYS A 193 -23.65 -9.42 -42.56
C LYS A 193 -24.27 -10.60 -43.33
N LYS A 194 -24.59 -11.68 -42.61
CA LYS A 194 -25.29 -12.86 -43.17
C LYS A 194 -26.75 -12.54 -43.47
#